data_AF-A0A5S3VDS2-F1
#
_entry.id   AF-A0A5S3VDS2-F1
#
_cell.length_a   1.000
_cell.length_b   1.000
_cell.length_c   1.000
_cell.angle_alpha   90.00
_cell.angle_beta   90.00
_cell.angle_gamma   90.00
#
_symmetry.space_group_name_H-M   'P 1'
#
loop_
_entity.id
_entity.type
_entity.pdbx_description
1 polymer ?
#
loop_
_entity_poly.entity_id
_entity_poly.type
_entity_poly.pdbx_seq_one_letter_code
_entity_poly.pdbx_strand_id
1 'polypeptide(L)'
;MMLTPQSKSGVLIVQHKHNDKEAMRDALREVLNKQLSICSAAEKYKLPRVAIYRAIRAHQVNTSARVTSLHNAKEKLEMHIAHIQSQLTKLEDPQTP
;
A
#
# COMPACT_ATOMS: atom_id res chain seq x y z
N MET A 1 43.98 8.60 -34.42
CA MET A 1 43.26 8.74 -33.15
C MET A 1 41.95 7.98 -33.28
N MET A 2 41.83 6.81 -32.64
CA MET A 2 40.61 6.00 -32.63
C MET A 2 39.83 6.31 -31.35
N LEU A 3 38.70 7.00 -31.46
CA LEU A 3 37.77 7.23 -30.35
C LEU A 3 36.85 6.02 -30.23
N THR A 4 36.99 5.25 -29.15
CA THR A 4 36.08 4.16 -28.79
C THR A 4 34.72 4.75 -28.36
N PRO A 5 33.57 4.21 -28.81
CA PRO A 5 32.28 4.69 -28.36
C PRO A 5 31.99 4.17 -26.94
N GLN A 6 31.84 5.10 -25.99
CA GLN A 6 31.39 4.79 -24.64
C GLN A 6 29.93 4.32 -24.60
N SER A 7 29.72 3.35 -23.73
CA SER A 7 28.50 2.63 -23.38
C SER A 7 27.28 3.52 -23.12
N LYS A 8 26.27 3.44 -24.00
CA LYS A 8 24.91 3.99 -23.81
C LYS A 8 23.97 3.04 -23.04
N SER A 9 24.49 1.97 -22.45
CA SER A 9 23.66 0.86 -21.95
C SER A 9 23.00 1.15 -20.58
N GLY A 10 23.59 2.00 -19.73
CA GLY A 10 23.09 2.22 -18.36
C GLY A 10 21.82 3.06 -18.25
N VAL A 11 21.61 4.05 -19.14
CA VAL A 11 20.48 5.00 -19.04
C VAL A 11 19.15 4.37 -19.49
N LEU A 12 19.19 3.52 -20.52
CA LEU A 12 18.00 2.84 -21.05
C LEU A 12 17.41 1.83 -20.06
N ILE A 13 18.28 1.13 -19.30
CA ILE A 13 17.85 0.10 -18.34
C ILE A 13 17.11 0.71 -17.15
N VAL A 14 17.55 1.87 -16.67
CA VAL A 14 16.93 2.55 -15.52
C VAL A 14 15.57 3.16 -15.91
N GLN A 15 15.47 3.74 -17.10
CA GLN A 15 14.21 4.32 -17.59
C GLN A 15 13.14 3.25 -17.86
N HIS A 16 13.48 2.12 -18.47
CA HIS A 16 12.53 1.00 -18.67
C HIS A 16 11.98 0.48 -17.32
N LYS A 17 12.86 0.24 -16.35
CA LYS A 17 12.46 -0.27 -15.02
C LYS A 17 11.56 0.70 -14.24
N HIS A 18 11.70 2.00 -14.43
CA HIS A 18 10.86 2.99 -13.75
C HIS A 18 9.45 2.99 -14.36
N ASN A 19 9.37 2.90 -15.69
CA ASN A 19 8.13 2.87 -16.45
C ASN A 19 7.28 1.62 -16.11
N ASP A 20 7.94 0.46 -15.91
CA ASP A 20 7.26 -0.79 -15.55
C ASP A 20 6.62 -0.75 -14.15
N LYS A 21 7.24 -0.03 -13.20
CA LYS A 21 6.70 0.11 -11.83
C LYS A 21 5.49 1.03 -11.79
N GLU A 22 5.51 2.12 -12.55
CA GLU A 22 4.39 3.04 -12.69
C GLU A 22 3.23 2.35 -13.42
N ALA A 23 3.51 1.67 -14.53
CA ALA A 23 2.52 0.86 -15.24
C ALA A 23 1.88 -0.19 -14.34
N MET A 24 2.66 -0.89 -13.50
CA MET A 24 2.12 -1.88 -12.56
C MET A 24 1.23 -1.23 -11.49
N ARG A 25 1.59 -0.04 -11.01
CA ARG A 25 0.80 0.71 -10.02
C ARG A 25 -0.55 1.13 -10.62
N ASP A 26 -0.53 1.67 -11.82
CA ASP A 26 -1.74 2.14 -12.50
C ASP A 26 -2.64 0.97 -12.90
N ALA A 27 -2.07 -0.11 -13.45
CA ALA A 27 -2.80 -1.34 -13.74
C ALA A 27 -3.46 -1.92 -12.48
N LEU A 28 -2.71 -1.99 -11.36
CA LEU A 28 -3.25 -2.45 -10.09
C LEU A 28 -4.40 -1.55 -9.60
N ARG A 29 -4.25 -0.23 -9.69
CA ARG A 29 -5.28 0.74 -9.29
C ARG A 29 -6.56 0.56 -10.10
N GLU A 30 -6.47 0.47 -11.43
CA GLU A 30 -7.63 0.35 -12.30
C GLU A 30 -8.36 -0.99 -12.10
N VAL A 31 -7.62 -2.09 -11.87
CA VAL A 31 -8.22 -3.40 -11.57
C VAL A 31 -8.90 -3.41 -10.20
N LEU A 32 -8.26 -2.87 -9.16
CA LEU A 32 -8.85 -2.81 -7.81
C LEU A 32 -10.10 -1.93 -7.77
N ASN A 33 -10.15 -0.87 -8.58
CA ASN A 33 -11.31 0.00 -8.72
C ASN A 33 -12.39 -0.54 -9.67
N LYS A 34 -12.26 -1.79 -10.15
CA LYS A 34 -13.18 -2.44 -11.10
C LYS A 34 -13.36 -1.70 -12.43
N GLN A 35 -12.41 -0.83 -12.80
CA GLN A 35 -12.45 -0.11 -14.08
C GLN A 35 -11.99 -1.00 -15.24
N LEU A 36 -11.07 -1.92 -14.97
CA LEU A 36 -10.59 -2.90 -15.94
C LEU A 36 -10.60 -4.32 -15.38
N SER A 37 -10.82 -5.29 -16.26
CA SER A 37 -10.47 -6.69 -15.97
C SER A 37 -8.95 -6.86 -15.93
N ILE A 38 -8.46 -7.92 -15.29
CA ILE A 38 -7.02 -8.26 -15.27
C ILE A 38 -6.48 -8.46 -16.71
N CYS A 39 -7.27 -9.02 -17.60
CA CYS A 39 -6.90 -9.21 -19.01
C CYS A 39 -6.71 -7.86 -19.71
N SER A 40 -7.70 -6.98 -19.55
CA SER A 40 -7.71 -5.66 -20.18
C SER A 40 -6.57 -4.77 -19.65
N ALA A 41 -6.27 -4.87 -18.35
CA ALA A 41 -5.12 -4.17 -17.77
C ALA A 41 -3.77 -4.74 -18.26
N ALA A 42 -3.65 -6.06 -18.40
CA ALA A 42 -2.45 -6.68 -18.96
C ALA A 42 -2.17 -6.21 -20.38
N GLU A 43 -3.20 -6.11 -21.21
CA GLU A 43 -3.10 -5.63 -22.59
C GLU A 43 -2.77 -4.14 -22.65
N LYS A 44 -3.51 -3.29 -21.92
CA LYS A 44 -3.33 -1.83 -21.90
C LYS A 44 -1.92 -1.42 -21.45
N TYR A 45 -1.43 -2.04 -20.37
CA TYR A 45 -0.16 -1.69 -19.76
C TYR A 45 1.02 -2.56 -20.25
N LYS A 46 0.76 -3.50 -21.17
CA LYS A 46 1.77 -4.47 -21.68
C LYS A 46 2.47 -5.24 -20.56
N LEU A 47 1.71 -5.63 -19.53
CA LEU A 47 2.20 -6.35 -18.36
C LEU A 47 1.77 -7.82 -18.39
N PRO A 48 2.58 -8.75 -17.86
CA PRO A 48 2.14 -10.13 -17.70
C PRO A 48 0.93 -10.23 -16.77
N ARG A 49 -0.14 -10.93 -17.19
CA ARG A 49 -1.34 -11.17 -16.36
C ARG A 49 -0.99 -11.74 -14.99
N VAL A 50 -0.03 -12.68 -14.95
CA VAL A 50 0.46 -13.29 -13.70
C VAL A 50 1.08 -12.26 -12.75
N ALA A 51 1.76 -11.24 -13.27
CA ALA A 51 2.35 -10.19 -12.44
C ALA A 51 1.25 -9.32 -11.80
N ILE A 52 0.20 -8.97 -12.55
CA ILE A 52 -0.96 -8.25 -12.02
C ILE A 52 -1.68 -9.10 -10.95
N TYR A 53 -1.91 -10.39 -11.20
CA TYR A 53 -2.49 -11.31 -10.21
C TYR A 53 -1.67 -11.35 -8.90
N ARG A 54 -0.34 -11.46 -9.00
CA ARG A 54 0.55 -11.46 -7.84
C ARG A 54 0.47 -10.14 -7.08
N ALA A 55 0.44 -9.01 -7.78
CA ALA A 55 0.30 -7.69 -7.19
C ALA A 55 -1.02 -7.54 -6.43
N ILE A 56 -2.13 -8.03 -6.99
CA ILE A 56 -3.46 -8.03 -6.31
C ILE A 56 -3.42 -8.88 -5.04
N ARG A 57 -2.86 -10.09 -5.09
CA ARG A 57 -2.75 -10.96 -3.92
C ARG A 57 -1.90 -10.32 -2.82
N ALA A 58 -0.74 -9.76 -3.18
CA ALA A 58 0.11 -9.04 -2.23
C ALA A 58 -0.63 -7.84 -1.60
N HIS A 59 -1.38 -7.07 -2.41
CA HIS A 59 -2.18 -5.96 -1.92
C HIS A 59 -3.25 -6.40 -0.92
N GLN A 60 -3.96 -7.49 -1.19
CA GLN A 60 -5.01 -8.03 -0.31
C GLN A 60 -4.42 -8.49 1.04
N VAL A 61 -3.31 -9.22 1.02
CA VAL A 61 -2.63 -9.68 2.25
C VAL A 61 -2.15 -8.50 3.09
N ASN A 62 -1.50 -7.51 2.47
CA ASN A 62 -1.02 -6.31 3.15
C ASN A 62 -2.17 -5.48 3.73
N THR A 63 -3.28 -5.39 3.00
CA THR A 63 -4.48 -4.67 3.46
C THR A 63 -5.07 -5.36 4.69
N SER A 64 -5.20 -6.68 4.67
CA SER A 64 -5.70 -7.46 5.82
C SER A 64 -4.82 -7.25 7.06
N ALA A 65 -3.51 -7.40 6.93
CA ALA A 65 -2.57 -7.17 8.04
C ALA A 65 -2.66 -5.74 8.59
N ARG A 66 -2.77 -4.74 7.70
CA ARG A 66 -2.93 -3.33 8.10
C ARG A 66 -4.25 -3.09 8.84
N VAL A 67 -5.35 -3.67 8.39
CA VAL A 67 -6.66 -3.56 9.05
C VAL A 67 -6.60 -4.17 10.45
N THR A 68 -6.02 -5.36 10.61
CA THR A 68 -5.82 -5.98 11.92
C THR A 68 -4.99 -5.08 12.85
N SER A 69 -3.88 -4.53 12.36
CA SER A 69 -3.05 -3.63 13.15
C SER A 69 -3.79 -2.36 13.58
N LEU A 70 -4.61 -1.78 12.68
CA LEU A 70 -5.42 -0.60 12.99
C LEU A 70 -6.52 -0.92 14.01
N HIS A 71 -7.13 -2.10 13.91
CA HIS A 71 -8.12 -2.56 14.87
C HIS A 71 -7.51 -2.70 16.27
N ASN A 72 -6.37 -3.37 16.38
CA ASN A 72 -5.65 -3.50 17.66
C ASN A 72 -5.23 -2.15 18.25
N ALA A 73 -4.82 -1.20 17.38
CA ALA A 73 -4.48 0.15 17.83
C ALA A 73 -5.71 0.90 18.35
N LYS A 74 -6.86 0.75 17.67
CA LYS A 74 -8.14 1.32 18.09
C LYS A 74 -8.55 0.78 19.47
N GLU A 75 -8.53 -0.54 19.68
CA GLU A 75 -8.90 -1.15 20.96
C GLU A 75 -8.04 -0.62 22.12
N LYS A 76 -6.72 -0.49 21.90
CA LYS A 76 -5.81 0.08 22.90
C LYS A 76 -6.17 1.53 23.24
N LEU A 77 -6.49 2.34 22.23
CA LEU A 77 -6.91 3.72 22.45
C LEU A 77 -8.23 3.79 23.21
N GLU A 78 -9.20 2.95 22.90
CA GLU A 78 -10.49 2.87 23.61
C GLU A 78 -10.28 2.49 25.08
N MET A 79 -9.40 1.52 25.38
CA MET A 79 -9.04 1.18 26.77
C MET A 79 -8.39 2.35 27.51
N HIS A 80 -7.47 3.08 26.86
CA HIS A 80 -6.83 4.24 27.47
C HIS A 80 -7.84 5.37 27.74
N ILE A 81 -8.76 5.62 26.81
CA ILE A 81 -9.82 6.62 26.99
C ILE A 81 -10.70 6.25 28.18
N ALA A 82 -11.14 4.98 28.27
CA ALA A 82 -11.95 4.51 29.40
C ALA A 82 -11.21 4.64 30.74
N HIS A 83 -9.90 4.35 30.77
CA HIS A 83 -9.08 4.53 31.96
C HIS A 83 -8.99 6.00 32.38
N ILE A 84 -8.72 6.90 31.43
CA ILE A 84 -8.64 8.34 31.69
C ILE A 84 -10.00 8.88 32.19
N GLN A 85 -11.11 8.45 31.59
CA GLN A 85 -12.46 8.81 32.04
C GLN A 85 -12.75 8.32 33.47
N SER A 86 -12.29 7.12 33.83
CA SER A 86 -12.39 6.60 35.20
C SER A 86 -11.55 7.40 36.20
N GLN A 87 -10.38 7.91 35.78
CA GLN A 87 -9.56 8.77 36.62
C GLN A 87 -10.18 10.16 36.81
N LEU A 88 -10.71 10.74 35.73
CA LEU A 88 -11.43 12.03 35.77
C LEU A 88 -12.64 11.97 36.70
N THR A 89 -13.48 10.95 36.56
CA THR A 89 -14.65 10.77 37.45
C THR A 89 -14.29 10.65 38.93
N LYS A 90 -13.15 10.04 39.27
CA LYS A 90 -12.65 9.99 40.66
C LYS A 90 -12.11 11.32 41.17
N LEU A 91 -11.67 12.20 40.27
CA LEU A 91 -11.16 13.53 40.60
C LEU A 91 -12.28 14.59 40.64
N GLU A 92 -13.35 14.38 39.87
CA GLU A 92 -14.51 15.27 39.77
C GLU A 92 -15.58 15.02 40.84
N ASP A 93 -15.40 14.01 41.71
CA ASP A 93 -16.31 13.68 42.82
C ASP A 93 -15.64 13.98 44.18
N PRO A 94 -15.76 15.20 44.74
CA PRO A 94 -15.06 15.62 45.96
C PRO A 94 -15.82 15.28 47.24
N GLN A 95 -16.93 14.53 47.19
CA GLN A 95 -17.72 14.14 48.38
C GLN A 95 -18.22 12.70 48.21
N THR A 96 -17.74 11.72 48.98
CA THR A 96 -18.17 11.48 50.36
C THR A 96 -17.48 10.21 50.92
N PRO A 97 -17.25 10.05 52.25
CA PRO A 97 -16.71 10.96 53.26
C PRO A 97 -15.17 10.85 53.42
#